data_AF-A0A7J6PBA5-F1
#
_entry.id   AF-A0A7J6PBA5-F1
#
_cell.length_a   1.000
_cell.length_b   1.000
_cell.length_c   1.000
_cell.angle_alpha   90.00
_cell.angle_beta   90.00
_cell.angle_gamma   90.00
#
_symmetry.space_group_name_H-M   'P 1'
#
loop_
_entity.id
_entity.type
_entity.pdbx_description
1 polymer ?
#
loop_
_entity_poly.entity_id
_entity_poly.type
_entity_poly.pdbx_seq_one_letter_code
_entity_poly.pdbx_strand_id
1 'polypeptide(L)'
;AKAVMDCDMAVYCVTECDLWEVENILMRAEEHRFAQPFTFVMLSSVEGWGGTSTEDGNELSPTNVEHLEARCPSAGGPTQWKALEDRALALNDKENVTSYVVCHGVLYGRGELPGIFYDLFK
;
A
#
# COMPACT_ATOMS: atom_id res chain seq x y z
N ALA A 1 5.46 -18.30 -3.16
CA ALA A 1 5.25 -18.20 -1.69
C ALA A 1 6.49 -18.55 -0.89
N LYS A 2 7.00 -19.81 -0.90
CA LYS A 2 8.22 -20.18 -0.15
C LYS A 2 9.42 -19.27 -0.45
N ALA A 3 9.63 -18.97 -1.74
CA ALA A 3 10.70 -18.08 -2.19
C ALA A 3 10.63 -16.65 -1.62
N VAL A 4 9.45 -16.14 -1.24
CA VAL A 4 9.31 -14.77 -0.69
C VAL A 4 9.74 -14.72 0.78
N MET A 5 9.51 -15.81 1.52
CA MET A 5 9.91 -15.93 2.93
C MET A 5 11.42 -16.19 3.09
N ASP A 6 12.09 -16.59 2.01
CA ASP A 6 13.54 -16.76 1.95
C ASP A 6 14.26 -15.42 1.60
N CYS A 7 13.52 -14.36 1.25
CA CYS A 7 14.08 -13.03 1.00
C CYS A 7 14.32 -12.26 2.29
N ASP A 8 15.24 -11.29 2.28
CA ASP A 8 15.42 -10.34 3.40
C ASP A 8 14.34 -9.26 3.44
N MET A 9 13.71 -8.98 2.29
CA MET A 9 12.72 -7.92 2.13
C MET A 9 11.65 -8.31 1.10
N ALA A 10 10.40 -7.97 1.40
CA ALA A 10 9.29 -8.04 0.45
C ALA A 10 8.56 -6.69 0.40
N VAL A 11 8.31 -6.21 -0.81
CA VAL A 11 7.58 -4.96 -1.08
C VAL A 11 6.32 -5.27 -1.87
N TYR A 12 5.18 -4.85 -1.36
CA TYR A 12 3.87 -5.02 -1.99
C TYR A 12 3.23 -3.67 -2.26
N CYS A 13 2.80 -3.44 -3.49
CA CYS A 13 2.13 -2.21 -3.90
C CYS A 13 0.63 -2.47 -4.08
N VAL A 14 -0.23 -1.90 -3.23
CA VAL A 14 -1.67 -2.22 -3.24
C VAL A 14 -2.38 -1.84 -4.54
N THR A 15 -1.83 -0.89 -5.31
CA THR A 15 -2.37 -0.47 -6.60
C THR A 15 -2.03 -1.43 -7.74
N GLU A 16 -0.99 -2.25 -7.56
CA GLU A 16 -0.51 -3.20 -8.56
C GLU A 16 -0.68 -4.67 -8.14
N CYS A 17 -1.11 -4.92 -6.91
CA CYS A 17 -1.26 -6.25 -6.34
C CYS A 17 -2.74 -6.63 -6.13
N ASP A 18 -3.02 -7.92 -6.27
CA ASP A 18 -4.31 -8.49 -5.92
C ASP A 18 -4.46 -8.64 -4.40
N LEU A 19 -5.67 -8.38 -3.91
CA LEU A 19 -5.99 -8.45 -2.48
C LEU A 19 -5.68 -9.82 -1.86
N TRP A 20 -6.07 -10.87 -2.57
CA TRP A 20 -5.82 -12.24 -2.15
C TRP A 20 -4.32 -12.56 -2.04
N GLU A 21 -3.48 -11.99 -2.91
CA GLU A 21 -2.04 -12.27 -2.88
C GLU A 21 -1.41 -11.72 -1.59
N VAL A 22 -1.76 -10.48 -1.24
CA VAL A 22 -1.30 -9.82 -0.02
C VAL A 22 -1.85 -10.52 1.22
N GLU A 23 -3.12 -10.91 1.20
CA GLU A 23 -3.69 -11.70 2.30
C GLU A 23 -2.96 -13.03 2.51
N ASN A 24 -2.68 -13.74 1.42
CA ASN A 24 -2.05 -15.05 1.43
C ASN A 24 -0.56 -14.99 1.82
N ILE A 25 0.13 -13.87 1.56
CA ILE A 25 1.49 -13.67 2.07
C ILE A 25 1.48 -13.27 3.55
N LEU A 26 0.54 -12.42 3.98
CA LEU A 26 0.40 -12.03 5.38
C LEU A 26 0.07 -13.22 6.27
N MET A 27 -0.89 -14.08 5.89
CA MET A 27 -1.18 -15.30 6.64
C MET A 27 0.07 -16.19 6.81
N ARG A 28 0.90 -16.30 5.76
CA ARG A 28 2.14 -17.07 5.86
C ARG A 28 3.18 -16.39 6.73
N ALA A 29 3.32 -15.07 6.63
CA ALA A 29 4.24 -14.32 7.48
C ALA A 29 3.83 -14.43 8.96
N GLU A 30 2.53 -14.40 9.25
CA GLU A 30 1.96 -14.57 10.59
C GLU A 30 2.30 -15.95 11.19
N GLU A 31 2.27 -17.02 10.38
CA GLU A 31 2.61 -18.37 10.83
C GLU A 31 4.13 -18.67 10.82
N HIS A 32 4.88 -17.98 9.98
CA HIS A 32 6.30 -18.26 9.77
C HIS A 32 7.17 -17.80 10.94
N ARG A 33 8.28 -18.51 11.17
CA ARG A 33 9.31 -18.13 12.14
C ARG A 33 10.57 -17.73 11.37
N PHE A 34 10.85 -16.43 11.37
CA PHE A 34 11.99 -15.88 10.66
C PHE A 34 13.27 -16.10 11.45
N ALA A 35 14.15 -16.94 10.92
CA ALA A 35 15.47 -17.20 11.51
C ALA A 35 16.44 -16.03 11.31
N GLN A 36 16.22 -15.22 10.26
CA GLN A 36 16.99 -14.03 9.91
C GLN A 36 16.06 -12.82 9.85
N PRO A 37 16.57 -11.59 10.01
CA PRO A 37 15.75 -10.38 9.91
C PRO A 37 15.03 -10.27 8.57
N PHE A 38 13.71 -10.08 8.60
CA PHE A 38 12.85 -9.92 7.43
C PHE A 38 12.14 -8.57 7.47
N THR A 39 12.14 -7.86 6.34
CA THR A 39 11.46 -6.57 6.20
C THR A 39 10.24 -6.70 5.29
N PHE A 40 9.06 -6.40 5.81
CA PHE A 40 7.83 -6.32 5.04
C PHE A 40 7.47 -4.85 4.78
N VAL A 41 7.24 -4.47 3.52
CA VAL A 41 6.79 -3.13 3.17
C VAL A 41 5.53 -3.22 2.34
N MET A 42 4.48 -2.56 2.81
CA MET A 42 3.24 -2.38 2.09
C MET A 42 3.13 -0.91 1.67
N LEU A 43 3.16 -0.67 0.36
CA LEU A 43 2.86 0.63 -0.23
C LEU A 43 1.34 0.70 -0.39
N SER A 44 0.70 1.42 0.51
CA SER A 44 -0.73 1.73 0.46
C SER A 44 -0.99 3.07 -0.24
N SER A 45 -2.24 3.35 -0.59
CA SER A 45 -2.70 4.61 -1.16
C SER A 45 -3.78 5.22 -0.27
N VAL A 46 -3.71 6.55 -0.07
CA VAL A 46 -4.81 7.29 0.56
C VAL A 46 -6.12 7.20 -0.22
N GLU A 47 -6.07 6.87 -1.51
CA GLU A 47 -7.28 6.60 -2.32
C GLU A 47 -7.99 5.32 -1.88
N GLY A 48 -7.23 4.36 -1.33
CA GLY A 48 -7.78 3.16 -0.70
C GLY A 48 -8.46 3.46 0.63
N TRP A 49 -8.16 4.60 1.25
CA TRP A 49 -8.71 5.03 2.53
C TRP A 49 -10.02 5.80 2.31
N GLY A 50 -11.02 5.03 1.84
CA GLY A 50 -12.42 5.40 1.88
C GLY A 50 -12.91 6.20 0.68
N GLY A 51 -13.27 5.47 -0.38
CA GLY A 51 -14.35 5.83 -1.29
C GLY A 51 -14.34 7.27 -1.81
N THR A 52 -13.17 7.87 -2.04
CA THR A 52 -13.09 9.09 -2.84
C THR A 52 -13.51 8.68 -4.25
N SER A 53 -14.78 8.93 -4.59
CA SER A 53 -15.29 8.73 -5.94
C SER A 53 -14.35 9.39 -6.93
N THR A 54 -13.70 8.59 -7.77
CA THR A 54 -13.06 9.06 -9.00
C THR A 54 -14.10 9.45 -10.05
N GLU A 55 -15.38 9.14 -9.79
CA GLU A 55 -16.53 9.65 -10.53
C GLU A 55 -16.89 11.06 -10.07
N ASP A 56 -16.05 12.03 -10.43
CA ASP A 56 -16.52 13.34 -10.86
C ASP A 56 -15.36 14.00 -11.60
N GLY A 57 -15.47 14.01 -12.94
CA GLY A 57 -14.56 14.69 -13.86
C GLY A 57 -14.66 16.22 -13.78
N ASN A 58 -14.77 16.77 -12.57
CA ASN A 58 -14.72 18.19 -12.32
C ASN A 58 -13.34 18.51 -11.74
N GLU A 59 -12.55 19.27 -12.49
CA GLU A 59 -11.27 19.83 -12.06
C GLU A 59 -11.33 20.31 -10.61
N LEU A 60 -10.71 19.56 -9.70
CA LEU A 60 -10.49 20.01 -8.33
C LEU A 60 -9.48 21.15 -8.38
N SER A 61 -9.96 22.39 -8.26
CA SER A 61 -9.10 23.55 -8.19
C SER A 61 -8.31 23.54 -6.87
N PRO A 62 -7.03 23.99 -6.84
CA PRO A 62 -6.14 23.82 -5.69
C PRO A 62 -6.52 24.64 -4.44
N THR A 63 -7.64 25.35 -4.43
CA THR A 63 -7.94 26.44 -3.49
C THR A 63 -9.07 26.17 -2.50
N ASN A 64 -9.79 25.04 -2.59
CA ASN A 64 -10.93 24.78 -1.70
C ASN A 64 -10.50 24.09 -0.39
N VAL A 65 -10.01 24.88 0.56
CA VAL A 65 -9.64 24.47 1.93
C VAL A 65 -10.85 23.95 2.74
N GLU A 66 -12.08 24.19 2.27
CA GLU A 66 -13.32 23.87 3.00
C GLU A 66 -13.79 22.41 2.87
N HIS A 67 -13.17 21.57 2.03
CA HIS A 67 -13.53 20.15 1.86
C HIS A 67 -12.62 19.17 2.63
N LEU A 68 -12.09 19.58 3.77
CA LEU A 68 -11.31 18.68 4.64
C LEU A 68 -12.17 17.50 5.16
N GLU A 69 -13.46 17.74 5.41
CA GLU A 69 -14.40 16.72 5.91
C GLU A 69 -14.77 15.66 4.86
N ALA A 70 -14.67 15.99 3.56
CA ALA A 70 -14.86 15.04 2.46
C ALA A 70 -13.63 14.13 2.21
N ARG A 71 -12.52 14.40 2.90
CA ARG A 71 -11.35 13.50 2.97
C ARG A 71 -11.47 12.48 4.11
N CYS A 72 -12.59 12.46 4.83
CA CYS A 72 -12.90 11.37 5.75
C CYS A 72 -13.36 10.16 4.96
N PRO A 73 -12.84 8.95 5.27
CA PRO A 73 -13.31 7.72 4.66
C PRO A 73 -14.82 7.63 4.72
N SER A 74 -15.47 7.31 3.59
CA SER A 74 -16.91 7.13 3.54
C SER A 74 -17.36 6.09 4.58
N ALA A 75 -18.55 6.29 5.17
CA ALA A 75 -19.08 5.48 6.29
C ALA A 75 -19.30 3.98 5.97
N GLY A 76 -18.90 3.49 4.79
CA GLY A 76 -19.01 2.11 4.32
C GLY A 76 -18.01 1.11 4.93
N GLY A 77 -17.21 1.56 5.90
CA GLY A 77 -16.25 0.71 6.62
C GLY A 77 -14.85 0.72 6.01
N PRO A 78 -13.86 0.17 6.74
CA PRO A 78 -12.51 0.00 6.22
C PRO A 78 -12.57 -0.85 4.95
N THR A 79 -12.03 -0.34 3.85
CA THR A 79 -11.76 -1.15 2.66
C THR A 79 -10.97 -2.39 3.09
N GLN A 80 -11.14 -3.53 2.41
CA GLN A 80 -10.43 -4.77 2.75
C GLN A 80 -8.90 -4.56 2.85
N TRP A 81 -8.36 -3.59 2.10
CA TRP A 81 -6.98 -3.12 2.20
C TRP A 81 -6.60 -2.56 3.56
N LYS A 82 -7.46 -1.74 4.18
CA LYS A 82 -7.22 -1.17 5.52
C LYS A 82 -7.07 -2.27 6.57
N ALA A 83 -7.85 -3.36 6.47
CA ALA A 83 -7.69 -4.51 7.35
C ALA A 83 -6.36 -5.25 7.12
N LEU A 84 -5.90 -5.36 5.87
CA LEU A 84 -4.60 -5.95 5.55
C LEU A 84 -3.42 -5.09 6.02
N GLU A 85 -3.55 -3.77 5.99
CA GLU A 85 -2.53 -2.87 6.54
C GLU A 85 -2.36 -3.04 8.04
N ASP A 86 -3.47 -3.14 8.78
CA ASP A 86 -3.42 -3.32 10.23
C ASP A 86 -2.76 -4.66 10.57
N ARG A 87 -3.06 -5.71 9.79
CA ARG A 87 -2.37 -7.01 9.88
C ARG A 87 -0.88 -6.93 9.54
N ALA A 88 -0.54 -6.19 8.48
CA ALA A 88 0.85 -5.94 8.12
C ALA A 88 1.59 -5.27 9.27
N LEU A 89 1.02 -4.24 9.90
CA LEU A 89 1.62 -3.57 11.06
C LEU A 89 1.75 -4.50 12.27
N ALA A 90 0.77 -5.39 12.51
CA ALA A 90 0.81 -6.37 13.58
C ALA A 90 1.97 -7.38 13.45
N LEU A 91 2.55 -7.55 12.24
CA LEU A 91 3.76 -8.37 12.08
C LEU A 91 4.96 -7.85 12.88
N ASN A 92 4.97 -6.58 13.30
CA ASN A 92 6.03 -6.03 14.16
C ASN A 92 6.08 -6.66 15.56
N ASP A 93 5.03 -7.35 15.99
CA ASP A 93 5.03 -8.10 17.27
C ASP A 93 5.88 -9.38 17.18
N LYS A 94 6.29 -9.79 15.97
CA LYS A 94 7.12 -10.97 15.75
C LYS A 94 8.59 -10.64 15.85
N GLU A 95 9.35 -11.54 16.48
CA GLU A 95 10.82 -11.46 16.48
C GLU A 95 11.36 -11.55 15.05
N ASN A 96 12.43 -10.78 14.78
CA ASN A 96 13.12 -10.70 13.49
C ASN A 96 12.25 -10.25 12.32
N VAL A 97 11.12 -9.59 12.57
CA VAL A 97 10.31 -8.96 11.52
C VAL A 97 10.26 -7.46 11.75
N THR A 98 10.40 -6.69 10.69
CA THR A 98 10.11 -5.26 10.70
C THR A 98 9.15 -4.97 9.56
N SER A 99 8.01 -4.39 9.89
CA SER A 99 6.94 -4.15 8.95
C SER A 99 6.57 -2.68 8.86
N TYR A 100 6.45 -2.18 7.63
CA TYR A 100 6.10 -0.81 7.33
C TYR A 100 4.86 -0.77 6.43
N VAL A 101 3.92 0.11 6.77
CA VAL A 101 2.83 0.52 5.88
C VAL A 101 3.07 1.97 5.50
N VAL A 102 3.31 2.23 4.22
CA VAL A 102 3.60 3.56 3.67
C VAL A 102 2.41 3.97 2.81
N CYS A 103 1.65 4.97 3.25
CA CYS A 103 0.53 5.50 2.48
C CYS A 103 1.01 6.64 1.58
N HIS A 104 0.92 6.46 0.27
CA HIS A 104 1.21 7.52 -0.69
C HIS A 104 -0.05 8.35 -1.00
N GLY A 105 0.16 9.63 -1.27
CA GLY A 105 -0.86 10.53 -1.81
C GLY A 105 -1.09 10.32 -3.30
N VAL A 106 -1.74 11.28 -3.95
CA VAL A 106 -1.80 11.35 -5.41
C VAL A 106 -0.37 11.39 -5.96
N LEU A 107 -0.04 10.41 -6.80
CA LEU A 107 1.25 10.33 -7.47
C LEU A 107 1.29 11.38 -8.59
N TYR A 108 2.40 12.10 -8.69
CA TYR A 108 2.64 13.06 -9.77
C TYR A 108 4.13 13.13 -10.06
N GLY A 109 4.51 13.19 -11.33
CA GLY A 109 5.90 13.44 -11.70
C GLY A 109 6.26 13.03 -13.13
N ARG A 110 7.49 13.38 -13.53
CA ARG A 110 8.02 13.08 -14.87
C ARG A 110 8.28 11.59 -15.13
N GLY A 111 8.22 10.74 -14.10
CA GLY A 111 8.39 9.29 -14.23
C GLY A 111 7.21 8.57 -14.91
N GLU A 112 6.04 9.20 -14.94
CA GLU A 112 4.83 8.67 -15.59
C GLU A 112 4.84 8.87 -17.11
N LEU A 113 5.72 9.74 -17.62
CA LEU A 113 5.80 10.03 -19.05
C LEU A 113 6.57 8.91 -19.77
N PRO A 114 5.94 8.24 -20.76
CA PRO A 114 6.64 7.22 -21.55
C PRO A 114 7.85 7.86 -22.24
N GLY A 115 9.02 7.22 -22.09
CA GLY A 115 10.29 7.64 -22.69
C GLY A 115 11.20 8.48 -21.79
N ILE A 116 10.75 9.04 -20.66
CA ILE A 116 11.66 9.81 -19.79
C ILE A 116 12.49 8.90 -18.88
N PHE A 117 11.85 7.92 -18.25
CA PHE A 117 12.54 7.05 -17.29
C PHE A 117 13.26 5.88 -17.98
N TYR A 118 12.62 5.24 -18.97
CA TYR A 118 13.17 4.04 -19.62
C TYR A 118 14.39 4.30 -20.52
N ASP A 119 14.50 5.49 -21.13
CA ASP A 119 15.67 5.80 -21.97
C ASP A 119 16.94 6.07 -21.14
N LEU A 120 16.81 6.33 -19.83
CA LEU A 120 17.93 6.49 -18.90
C LEU A 120 18.57 5.15 -18.48
N PHE A 121 17.87 4.03 -18.66
CA PHE A 121 18.33 2.68 -18.31
C PHE A 121 18.59 1.78 -19.52
N LYS A 122 18.68 2.36 -20.72
CA LYS A 122 19.19 1.68 -21.93
C LYS A 122 20.70 1.80 -22.06
#